data_AF-W8RWZ5-F1
#
_entry.id   AF-W8RWZ5-F1
#
_cell.length_a   1.000
_cell.length_b   1.000
_cell.length_c   1.000
_cell.angle_alpha   90.00
_cell.angle_beta   90.00
_cell.angle_gamma   90.00
#
_symmetry.space_group_name_H-M   'P 1'
#
loop_
_entity.id
_entity.type
_entity.pdbx_description
1 polymer ?
#
loop_
_entity_poly.entity_id
_entity_poly.type
_entity_poly.pdbx_seq_one_letter_code
_entity_poly.pdbx_strand_id
1 'polypeptide(L)'
;MTRFPVFRAAFIAALIVPSISAADGFDGTYEYGYCSGEAGNVALRIEGTQVSYYETPCTLSDAVAQDNPAGAVQYTLTCDYGSGPTADTVVLRFDGDGALVMRSGDLEDRFLACE
;
A
#
# COMPACT_ATOMS: atom_id res chain seq x y z
N MET A 1 -9.06 -36.47 54.46
CA MET A 1 -8.16 -35.30 54.51
C MET A 1 -7.67 -35.06 53.09
N THR A 2 -8.33 -34.15 52.37
CA THR A 2 -7.86 -32.79 52.00
C THR A 2 -6.76 -32.81 50.92
N ARG A 3 -7.07 -32.65 49.61
CA ARG A 3 -7.38 -31.42 48.81
C ARG A 3 -6.14 -30.65 48.29
N PHE A 4 -6.10 -30.52 46.95
CA PHE A 4 -5.56 -29.43 46.08
C PHE A 4 -4.08 -29.39 45.66
N PRO A 5 -3.71 -28.72 44.52
CA PRO A 5 -4.47 -28.42 43.29
C PRO A 5 -3.69 -28.62 41.96
N VAL A 6 -4.46 -28.94 40.93
CA VAL A 6 -4.46 -28.38 39.56
C VAL A 6 -3.28 -27.46 39.20
N PHE A 7 -2.32 -27.95 38.43
CA PHE A 7 -1.47 -27.09 37.60
C PHE A 7 -2.23 -26.74 36.32
N ARG A 8 -2.89 -25.59 36.35
CA ARG A 8 -3.38 -24.89 35.15
C ARG A 8 -2.17 -24.46 34.34
N ALA A 9 -1.80 -25.23 33.31
CA ALA A 9 -0.99 -24.71 32.23
C ALA A 9 -1.87 -23.77 31.42
N ALA A 10 -1.84 -22.48 31.78
CA ALA A 10 -2.36 -21.41 30.96
C ALA A 10 -1.48 -21.33 29.70
N PHE A 11 -1.88 -22.03 28.63
CA PHE A 11 -1.32 -21.81 27.31
C PHE A 11 -1.85 -20.44 26.85
N ILE A 12 -1.04 -19.41 27.07
CA ILE A 12 -1.28 -18.07 26.57
C ILE A 12 -1.30 -18.17 25.05
N ALA A 13 -2.47 -17.88 24.48
CA ALA A 13 -2.70 -17.75 23.06
C ALA A 13 -1.77 -16.67 22.49
N ALA A 14 -0.78 -17.07 21.70
CA ALA A 14 -0.11 -16.17 20.78
C ALA A 14 -1.02 -16.01 19.56
N LEU A 15 -1.88 -14.99 19.62
CA LEU A 15 -2.61 -14.46 18.49
C LEU A 15 -1.60 -14.01 17.42
N ILE A 16 -1.31 -14.89 16.46
CA ILE A 16 -0.66 -14.48 15.21
C ILE A 16 -1.78 -13.84 14.39
N VAL A 17 -1.88 -12.51 14.46
CA VAL A 17 -2.71 -11.73 13.55
C VAL A 17 -1.76 -11.08 12.55
N PRO A 18 -1.52 -11.68 11.37
CA PRO A 18 -0.98 -10.92 10.25
C PRO A 18 -2.19 -10.27 9.56
N SER A 19 -2.78 -9.26 10.20
CA SER A 19 -3.54 -8.28 9.44
C SER A 19 -2.49 -7.40 8.77
N ILE A 20 -1.92 -7.90 7.68
CA ILE A 20 -1.07 -7.07 6.82
C ILE A 20 -2.06 -6.10 6.20
N SER A 21 -2.06 -4.90 6.78
CA SER A 21 -2.87 -3.77 6.40
C SER A 21 -2.81 -3.53 4.89
N ALA A 22 -3.84 -2.83 4.42
CA ALA A 22 -3.94 -2.22 3.10
C ALA A 22 -2.69 -1.39 2.75
N ALA A 23 -2.68 -0.71 1.61
CA ALA A 23 -1.53 0.08 1.17
C ALA A 23 -1.15 1.27 2.08
N ASP A 24 -1.58 1.29 3.34
CA ASP A 24 -1.20 2.16 4.46
C ASP A 24 0.30 2.49 4.50
N GLY A 25 1.17 1.54 4.12
CA GLY A 25 2.61 1.77 4.04
C GLY A 25 3.05 2.77 2.96
N PHE A 26 2.17 3.09 2.03
CA PHE A 26 2.33 4.02 0.91
C PHE A 26 1.28 5.13 0.94
N ASP A 27 0.61 5.35 2.07
CA ASP A 27 -0.35 6.46 2.20
C ASP A 27 0.36 7.80 2.02
N GLY A 28 -0.23 8.67 1.20
CA GLY A 28 0.35 9.95 0.89
C GLY A 28 -0.22 10.62 -0.35
N THR A 29 0.22 11.86 -0.55
CA THR A 29 -0.02 12.64 -1.76
C THR A 29 1.30 12.76 -2.51
N TYR A 30 1.27 12.51 -3.81
CA TYR A 30 2.47 12.40 -4.63
C TYR A 30 2.35 13.20 -5.94
N GLU A 31 3.43 13.88 -6.31
CA GLU A 31 3.53 14.72 -7.53
C GLU A 31 4.73 14.33 -8.41
N TYR A 32 4.67 14.67 -9.69
CA TYR A 32 5.81 14.53 -10.60
C TYR A 32 6.75 15.74 -10.45
N GLY A 33 7.98 15.48 -10.00
CA GLY A 33 9.11 16.42 -10.12
C GLY A 33 9.20 17.54 -9.08
N TYR A 34 8.10 18.09 -8.57
CA TYR A 34 8.10 19.03 -7.44
C TYR A 34 6.74 19.08 -6.76
N CYS A 35 6.70 19.35 -5.45
CA CYS A 35 5.47 19.58 -4.69
C CYS A 35 5.15 21.07 -4.70
N SER A 36 4.10 21.48 -5.42
CA SER A 36 3.63 22.87 -5.34
C SER A 36 2.55 23.00 -4.27
N GLY A 37 2.83 23.77 -3.21
CA GLY A 37 1.97 23.90 -2.02
C GLY A 37 0.54 24.43 -2.24
N GLU A 38 0.10 24.63 -3.49
CA GLU A 38 -1.27 24.95 -3.88
C GLU A 38 -1.84 23.84 -4.77
N ALA A 39 -2.20 22.68 -4.19
CA ALA A 39 -2.99 21.62 -4.85
C ALA A 39 -2.58 21.30 -6.30
N GLY A 40 -1.28 21.41 -6.62
CA GLY A 40 -0.85 21.52 -8.00
C GLY A 40 -0.59 20.15 -8.60
N ASN A 41 -1.52 19.66 -9.40
CA ASN A 41 -1.35 18.43 -10.19
C ASN A 41 -0.95 17.21 -9.35
N VAL A 42 -1.64 16.97 -8.23
CA VAL A 42 -1.53 15.70 -7.49
C VAL A 42 -1.68 14.56 -8.49
N ALA A 43 -0.56 13.88 -8.73
CA ALA A 43 -0.48 12.84 -9.74
C ALA A 43 -1.03 11.53 -9.19
N LEU A 44 -0.75 11.28 -7.91
CA LEU A 44 -1.14 10.06 -7.22
C LEU A 44 -1.47 10.38 -5.76
N ARG A 45 -2.63 9.93 -5.29
CA ARG A 45 -2.98 9.94 -3.86
C ARG A 45 -3.33 8.53 -3.44
N ILE A 46 -2.84 8.10 -2.29
CA ILE A 46 -3.09 6.77 -1.73
C ILE A 46 -3.61 6.96 -0.30
N GLU A 47 -4.76 6.35 -0.02
CA GLU A 47 -5.41 6.31 1.29
C GLU A 47 -5.95 4.91 1.55
N GLY A 48 -5.12 4.06 2.15
CA GLY A 48 -5.39 2.64 2.33
C GLY A 48 -5.58 1.95 0.97
N THR A 49 -6.77 1.42 0.71
CA THR A 49 -7.09 0.80 -0.60
C THR A 49 -7.61 1.78 -1.63
N GLN A 50 -7.92 3.03 -1.25
CA GLN A 50 -8.42 4.04 -2.17
C GLN A 50 -7.25 4.79 -2.79
N VAL A 51 -7.24 4.86 -4.12
CA VAL A 51 -6.20 5.57 -4.86
C VAL A 51 -6.85 6.54 -5.83
N SER A 52 -6.24 7.68 -6.07
CA SER A 52 -6.58 8.51 -7.23
C SER A 52 -5.35 8.77 -8.08
N TYR A 53 -5.48 8.53 -9.38
CA TYR A 53 -4.44 8.80 -10.37
C TYR A 53 -4.92 9.89 -11.32
N TYR A 54 -4.30 11.08 -11.27
CA TYR A 54 -4.78 12.28 -11.97
C TYR A 54 -6.30 12.47 -11.84
N GLU A 55 -6.79 12.51 -10.60
CA GLU A 55 -8.23 12.65 -10.27
C GLU A 55 -9.12 11.44 -10.66
N THR A 56 -8.60 10.44 -11.37
CA THR A 56 -9.34 9.22 -11.66
C THR A 56 -9.38 8.33 -10.42
N PRO A 57 -10.57 7.97 -9.91
CA PRO A 57 -10.67 7.06 -8.76
C PRO A 57 -10.27 5.65 -9.17
N CYS A 58 -9.44 5.04 -8.33
CA CYS A 58 -8.95 3.68 -8.45
C CYS A 58 -8.99 2.97 -7.09
N THR A 59 -8.85 1.65 -7.11
CA THR A 59 -8.72 0.84 -5.90
C THR A 59 -7.53 -0.10 -5.99
N LEU A 60 -6.86 -0.33 -4.87
CA LEU A 60 -5.84 -1.36 -4.73
C LEU A 60 -6.44 -2.62 -4.10
N SER A 61 -6.00 -3.78 -4.56
CA SER A 61 -6.26 -5.05 -3.90
C SER A 61 -5.52 -5.17 -2.57
N ASP A 62 -5.65 -6.33 -1.93
CA ASP A 62 -4.76 -6.70 -0.83
C ASP A 62 -3.28 -6.72 -1.27
N ALA A 63 -2.41 -6.37 -0.34
CA ALA A 63 -0.96 -6.32 -0.53
C ALA A 63 -0.37 -7.73 -0.74
N VAL A 64 0.39 -7.89 -1.82
CA VAL A 64 1.18 -9.10 -2.08
C VAL A 64 2.66 -8.74 -1.97
N ALA A 65 3.27 -9.09 -0.85
CA ALA A 65 4.70 -8.87 -0.64
C ALA A 65 5.51 -9.60 -1.71
N GLN A 66 6.46 -8.88 -2.32
CA GLN A 66 7.42 -9.48 -3.26
C GLN A 66 8.67 -9.90 -2.49
N ASP A 67 9.28 -11.00 -2.91
CA ASP A 67 10.57 -11.43 -2.38
C ASP A 67 11.68 -10.57 -2.98
N ASN A 68 11.79 -9.33 -2.49
CA ASN A 68 12.74 -8.33 -2.96
C ASN A 68 13.31 -7.55 -1.76
N PRO A 69 14.64 -7.38 -1.65
CA PRO A 69 15.28 -6.59 -0.59
C PRO A 69 14.82 -5.12 -0.53
N ALA A 70 14.27 -4.57 -1.60
CA ALA A 70 13.76 -3.19 -1.66
C ALA A 70 12.37 -3.00 -1.03
N GLY A 71 11.78 -4.04 -0.42
CA GLY A 71 10.46 -3.92 0.23
C GLY A 71 9.31 -3.63 -0.74
N ALA A 72 9.44 -4.11 -1.98
CA ALA A 72 8.42 -3.90 -3.01
C ALA A 72 7.15 -4.69 -2.69
N VAL A 73 6.00 -4.06 -2.91
CA VAL A 73 4.69 -4.66 -2.68
C VAL A 73 3.89 -4.61 -3.97
N GLN A 74 3.34 -5.75 -4.38
CA GLN A 74 2.49 -5.86 -5.55
C GLN A 74 1.02 -5.71 -5.16
N TYR A 75 0.27 -5.01 -6.01
CA TYR A 75 -1.16 -4.83 -5.92
C TYR A 75 -1.80 -5.01 -7.30
N THR A 76 -3.10 -5.30 -7.32
CA THR A 76 -3.94 -5.06 -8.49
C THR A 76 -4.57 -3.68 -8.34
N LEU A 77 -4.25 -2.76 -9.24
CA LEU A 77 -4.86 -1.44 -9.35
C LEU A 77 -6.05 -1.53 -10.29
N THR A 78 -7.25 -1.19 -9.82
CA THR A 78 -8.46 -1.13 -10.66
C THR A 78 -8.94 0.31 -10.77
N CYS A 79 -8.95 0.87 -11.97
CA CYS A 79 -9.40 2.23 -12.25
C CYS A 79 -10.63 2.20 -13.15
N ASP A 80 -11.56 3.15 -12.97
CA ASP A 80 -12.67 3.37 -13.89
C ASP A 80 -12.53 4.73 -14.57
N TYR A 81 -12.11 4.70 -15.84
CA TYR A 81 -11.98 5.88 -16.69
C TYR A 81 -13.28 6.26 -17.43
N GLY A 82 -14.44 5.74 -16.96
CA GLY A 82 -15.76 5.97 -17.58
C GLY A 82 -16.12 4.98 -18.69
N SER A 83 -15.23 4.02 -18.99
CA SER A 83 -15.47 2.93 -19.95
C SER A 83 -15.65 1.56 -19.26
N GLY A 84 -15.75 1.57 -17.93
CA GLY A 84 -15.78 0.38 -17.09
C GLY A 84 -14.43 0.13 -16.40
N PRO A 85 -14.42 -0.78 -15.41
CA PRO A 85 -13.25 -1.05 -14.60
C PRO A 85 -12.15 -1.72 -15.44
N THR A 86 -10.96 -1.12 -15.41
CA THR A 86 -9.73 -1.68 -15.97
C THR A 86 -8.80 -2.03 -14.82
N ALA A 87 -8.24 -3.24 -14.85
CA ALA A 87 -7.36 -3.74 -13.79
C ALA A 87 -5.96 -3.99 -14.34
N ASP A 88 -4.95 -3.46 -13.65
CA ASP A 88 -3.54 -3.65 -13.93
C ASP A 88 -2.79 -4.14 -12.70
N THR A 89 -1.70 -4.87 -12.91
CA THR A 89 -0.80 -5.27 -11.82
C THR A 89 0.27 -4.19 -11.64
N VAL A 90 0.31 -3.60 -10.45
CA VAL A 90 1.29 -2.57 -10.10
C VAL A 90 2.19 -3.03 -8.96
N VAL A 91 3.43 -2.57 -8.97
CA VAL A 91 4.37 -2.76 -7.86
C VAL A 91 4.74 -1.39 -7.30
N LEU A 92 4.51 -1.21 -6.00
CA LEU A 92 4.86 -0.01 -5.25
C LEU A 92 6.09 -0.27 -4.39
N ARG A 93 7.01 0.70 -4.35
CA ARG A 93 8.19 0.70 -3.47
C ARG A 93 8.66 2.13 -3.24
N PHE A 94 9.35 2.38 -2.14
CA PHE A 94 10.19 3.57 -2.03
C PHE A 94 11.58 3.28 -2.58
N ASP A 95 12.22 4.26 -3.19
CA ASP A 95 13.64 4.17 -3.53
C ASP A 95 14.54 4.77 -2.44
N GLY A 96 15.85 4.80 -2.71
CA GLY A 96 16.85 5.28 -1.76
C GLY A 96 16.77 6.78 -1.44
N ASP A 97 16.09 7.57 -2.27
CA ASP A 97 15.87 9.01 -2.04
C ASP A 97 14.52 9.27 -1.37
N GLY A 98 13.73 8.22 -1.09
CA GLY A 98 12.40 8.31 -0.48
C GLY A 98 11.28 8.63 -1.47
N ALA A 99 11.54 8.62 -2.79
CA ALA A 99 10.49 8.79 -3.78
C ALA A 99 9.66 7.50 -3.91
N LEU A 100 8.36 7.65 -4.12
CA LEU A 100 7.48 6.53 -4.43
C LEU A 100 7.71 6.12 -5.88
N VAL A 101 7.91 4.83 -6.11
CA VAL A 101 8.03 4.24 -7.43
C VAL A 101 6.85 3.30 -7.66
N MET A 102 6.09 3.55 -8.72
CA MET A 102 5.04 2.66 -9.21
C MET A 102 5.48 2.05 -10.53
N ARG A 103 5.47 0.73 -10.62
CA ARG A 103 5.76 0.01 -11.86
C ARG A 103 4.54 -0.77 -12.35
N SER A 104 4.15 -0.56 -13.60
CA SER A 104 3.09 -1.31 -14.29
C SER A 104 3.66 -1.91 -15.59
N GLY A 105 3.85 -3.23 -15.63
CA GLY A 105 4.56 -3.88 -16.73
C GLY A 105 5.99 -3.34 -16.88
N ASP A 106 6.28 -2.76 -18.05
CA ASP A 106 7.57 -2.15 -18.39
C ASP A 106 7.64 -0.64 -18.09
N LEU A 107 6.53 -0.03 -17.68
CA LEU A 107 6.46 1.38 -17.32
C LEU A 107 6.79 1.56 -15.84
N GLU A 108 7.68 2.50 -15.54
CA GLU A 108 8.04 2.90 -14.18
C GLU A 108 7.83 4.40 -14.03
N ASP A 109 6.94 4.78 -13.11
CA ASP A 109 6.68 6.15 -12.71
C ASP A 109 7.30 6.41 -11.34
N ARG A 110 7.88 7.60 -11.19
CA ARG A 110 8.52 8.04 -9.95
C ARG A 110 7.86 9.34 -9.48
N PHE A 111 7.43 9.34 -8.22
CA PHE A 111 6.71 10.43 -7.60
C PHE A 111 7.41 10.91 -6.34
N LEU A 112 7.36 12.22 -6.12
CA LEU A 112 7.82 12.83 -4.88
C LEU A 112 6.66 12.83 -3.88
N ALA A 113 6.93 12.45 -2.64
CA ALA A 113 5.97 12.59 -1.55
C ALA A 113 5.82 14.08 -1.18
N CYS A 114 4.58 14.55 -1.13
CA CYS A 114 4.23 15.90 -0.73
C CYS A 114 3.62 15.88 0.68
N GLU A 115 4.14 16.73 1.57
CA GLU A 115 3.67 16.90 2.95
C GLU A 115 2.51 17.90 3.06
#